data_AF-A0A1H5K0Y2-F1
#
_entry.id   AF-A0A1H5K0Y2-F1
#
_cell.length_a   1.000
_cell.length_b   1.000
_cell.length_c   1.000
_cell.angle_alpha   90.00
_cell.angle_beta   90.00
_cell.angle_gamma   90.00
#
_symmetry.space_group_name_H-M   'P 1'
#
loop_
_entity.id
_entity.type
_entity.pdbx_description
1 polymer ?
#
loop_
_entity_poly.entity_id
_entity_poly.type
_entity_poly.pdbx_seq_one_letter_code
_entity_poly.pdbx_strand_id
1 'polypeptide(L)'
;MKASHYIFLVLLLIQSITSIGQEKVISVLERDRDGGYEKNKDDYKNNIVVDINSVLQIDLNKNVILEKARQNTNGVSTSIVEKIKFFTKILESRKSLLKSFNATLSAYNYNEFKEDTSNEKNKEWAREMSKIARDVIDLADILKEENVNFQRYRLEYMYDAAQKELDKLIKELEEYADKEGVYVQFGAWLSNNGQTESLHLPGFDSIAPKKPYEVQRWQILPTEEQLKEFEEFSKLTQENKTSGLTALKNIVYNQLTYLKKIFSNELEMLVNQINEDLRALPVATEVNQIIVDFTSFKSDLEVFEKEIKERVTYYENLTFNNQSIVFQVISQIKNDIDLIDKEGKKLLIKSTSLYTKIKALGSHENLESTVNKLKDNLDSWIRIAFNNEIVGAINELLSGTPIDFSLLKFSNKVFKLSLKDIPKQTDLDLITTGKRKSGDRIAFKLEVNSKKKLLYSENREVYMYKVLPHLEGSVGVIFADPLANTEVKTQFQMAPYYNLIFKGIWDQKARRKSVTYNRIFDWGVGLHMSAPDFDADDVPELGVGVVVSLLHDYVQSGIAINVFTGDPYWFFGLKLPVPSFNIGTVRSTNN
;
A
#
# COMPACT_ATOMS: atom_id res chain seq x y z
N MET A 1 -1.45 -13.80 30.13
CA MET A 1 -2.31 -13.01 29.22
C MET A 1 -1.52 -11.98 28.38
N LYS A 2 -0.29 -12.31 27.93
CA LYS A 2 0.60 -11.40 27.17
C LYS A 2 0.97 -11.90 25.76
N ALA A 3 0.44 -13.06 25.35
CA ALA A 3 0.75 -13.67 24.06
C ALA A 3 -0.31 -13.43 22.96
N SER A 4 -1.54 -13.01 23.32
CA SER A 4 -2.63 -12.86 22.33
C SER A 4 -2.55 -11.58 21.49
N HIS A 5 -1.86 -10.54 21.96
CA HIS A 5 -1.77 -9.26 21.26
C HIS A 5 -0.74 -9.26 20.11
N TYR A 6 0.31 -10.08 20.20
CA TYR A 6 1.28 -10.27 19.11
C TYR A 6 0.71 -11.13 17.97
N ILE A 7 -0.22 -12.04 18.27
CA ILE A 7 -0.83 -12.94 17.28
C ILE A 7 -1.83 -12.17 16.39
N PHE A 8 -2.52 -11.16 16.93
CA PHE A 8 -3.48 -10.35 16.16
C PHE A 8 -2.78 -9.40 15.16
N LEU A 9 -1.58 -8.89 15.51
CA LEU A 9 -0.77 -8.04 14.63
C LEU A 9 -0.12 -8.82 13.48
N VAL A 10 0.12 -10.12 13.67
CA VAL A 10 0.68 -11.03 12.64
C VAL A 10 -0.42 -11.58 11.71
N LEU A 11 -1.66 -11.75 12.20
CA LEU A 11 -2.78 -12.25 11.38
C LEU A 11 -3.30 -11.23 10.35
N LEU A 12 -3.13 -9.93 10.61
CA LEU A 12 -3.43 -8.86 9.65
C LEU A 12 -2.41 -8.78 8.48
N LEU A 13 -1.27 -9.47 8.57
CA LEU A 13 -0.22 -9.47 7.54
C LEU A 13 -0.37 -10.57 6.47
N ILE A 14 -1.31 -11.52 6.62
CA ILE A 14 -1.34 -12.76 5.82
C ILE A 14 -2.47 -12.81 4.78
N GLN A 15 -3.42 -11.87 4.77
CA GLN A 15 -4.48 -11.84 3.75
C GLN A 15 -4.07 -11.04 2.50
N SER A 16 -2.98 -11.44 1.84
CA SER A 16 -2.81 -11.16 0.41
C SER A 16 -3.31 -12.36 -0.37
N ILE A 17 -4.54 -12.22 -0.83
CA ILE A 17 -5.28 -13.10 -1.75
C ILE A 17 -4.32 -13.67 -2.81
N THR A 18 -4.13 -14.99 -2.81
CA THR A 18 -3.60 -15.70 -3.97
C THR A 18 -4.64 -15.63 -5.06
N SER A 19 -4.62 -14.56 -5.85
CA SER A 19 -5.28 -14.55 -7.16
C SER A 19 -4.64 -15.66 -7.97
N ILE A 20 -5.40 -16.72 -8.25
CA ILE A 20 -5.04 -17.75 -9.23
C ILE A 20 -4.65 -17.01 -10.51
N GLY A 21 -3.37 -17.05 -10.83
CA GLY A 21 -2.71 -16.07 -11.69
C GLY A 21 -3.22 -16.14 -13.13
N GLN A 22 -3.93 -15.10 -13.57
CA GLN A 22 -3.78 -14.71 -14.96
C GLN A 22 -2.31 -14.40 -15.19
N GLU A 23 -1.72 -15.00 -16.23
CA GLU A 23 -0.39 -14.67 -16.69
C GLU A 23 -0.33 -13.16 -17.01
N LYS A 24 0.49 -12.42 -16.26
CA LYS A 24 0.65 -10.97 -16.43
C LYS A 24 1.48 -10.71 -17.69
N VAL A 25 1.05 -9.75 -18.51
CA VAL A 25 1.81 -9.30 -19.68
C VAL A 25 3.05 -8.53 -19.23
N ILE A 26 2.88 -7.62 -18.26
CA ILE A 26 3.94 -6.75 -17.77
C ILE A 26 4.55 -7.38 -16.53
N SER A 27 5.84 -7.71 -16.60
CA SER A 27 6.65 -8.06 -15.45
C SER A 27 7.65 -6.95 -15.16
N VAL A 28 7.74 -6.54 -13.90
CA VAL A 28 8.70 -5.52 -13.46
C VAL A 28 9.69 -6.16 -12.52
N LEU A 29 10.96 -6.10 -12.87
CA LEU A 29 12.09 -6.51 -12.06
C LEU A 29 12.89 -5.27 -11.66
N GLU A 30 13.24 -5.15 -10.39
CA GLU A 30 14.06 -4.06 -9.90
C GLU A 30 15.54 -4.45 -9.91
N ARG A 31 16.40 -3.59 -10.46
CA ARG A 31 17.85 -3.64 -10.37
C ARG A 31 18.36 -2.45 -9.57
N ASP A 32 19.12 -2.70 -8.52
CA ASP A 32 19.80 -1.64 -7.79
C ASP A 32 21.07 -1.18 -8.52
N ARG A 33 21.62 -0.03 -8.11
CA ARG A 33 22.79 0.56 -8.78
C ARG A 33 24.06 -0.29 -8.71
N ASP A 34 24.22 -1.13 -7.69
CA ASP A 34 25.42 -1.93 -7.51
C ASP A 34 25.34 -3.28 -8.24
N GLY A 35 24.22 -3.56 -8.93
CA GLY A 35 23.99 -4.83 -9.64
C GLY A 35 23.91 -6.05 -8.72
N GLY A 36 23.90 -5.84 -7.40
CA GLY A 36 24.11 -6.88 -6.39
C GLY A 36 22.89 -7.76 -6.13
N TYR A 37 21.68 -7.31 -6.48
CA TYR A 37 20.44 -7.94 -6.04
C TYR A 37 19.74 -8.81 -7.09
N GLU A 38 20.46 -9.23 -8.15
CA GLU A 38 19.98 -10.21 -9.13
C GLU A 38 19.82 -11.65 -8.54
N LYS A 39 20.34 -11.90 -7.32
CA LYS A 39 20.60 -13.26 -6.82
C LYS A 39 19.39 -14.04 -6.28
N ASN A 40 18.20 -13.45 -6.09
CA ASN A 40 16.98 -14.19 -5.72
C ASN A 40 15.79 -13.73 -6.57
N LYS A 41 15.59 -14.39 -7.71
CA LYS A 41 14.75 -13.94 -8.84
C LYS A 41 13.24 -13.82 -8.58
N ASP A 42 12.71 -14.37 -7.49
CA ASP A 42 11.25 -14.39 -7.26
C ASP A 42 10.77 -13.30 -6.29
N ASP A 43 11.57 -12.92 -5.29
CA ASP A 43 11.18 -11.93 -4.27
C ASP A 43 11.09 -10.49 -4.81
N TYR A 44 11.72 -10.21 -5.95
CA TYR A 44 11.82 -8.87 -6.57
C TYR A 44 11.10 -8.76 -7.90
N LYS A 45 10.46 -9.85 -8.32
CA LYS A 45 9.64 -9.86 -9.52
C LYS A 45 8.25 -9.40 -9.14
N ASN A 46 7.73 -8.48 -9.92
CA ASN A 46 6.42 -7.92 -9.76
C ASN A 46 6.19 -7.11 -8.47
N ASN A 47 7.23 -6.42 -7.97
CA ASN A 47 7.13 -5.60 -6.78
C ASN A 47 6.03 -4.54 -6.86
N ILE A 48 5.37 -4.31 -5.72
CA ILE A 48 4.47 -3.18 -5.49
C ILE A 48 5.28 -1.95 -5.07
N VAL A 49 6.41 -2.15 -4.36
CA VAL A 49 7.34 -1.10 -3.91
C VAL A 49 8.75 -1.36 -4.44
N VAL A 50 9.35 -0.33 -5.04
CA VAL A 50 10.74 -0.33 -5.52
C VAL A 50 11.55 0.78 -4.86
N ASP A 51 12.87 0.63 -4.85
CA ASP A 51 13.75 1.71 -4.40
C ASP A 51 13.71 2.89 -5.37
N ILE A 52 13.62 4.10 -4.83
CA ILE A 52 13.40 5.35 -5.57
C ILE A 52 14.53 5.72 -6.55
N ASN A 53 15.73 5.16 -6.39
CA ASN A 53 16.89 5.39 -7.29
C ASN A 53 17.28 4.15 -8.10
N SER A 54 16.41 3.14 -8.16
CA SER A 54 16.68 1.88 -8.88
C SER A 54 16.54 2.01 -10.41
N VAL A 55 16.85 0.93 -11.12
CA VAL A 55 16.46 0.75 -12.53
C VAL A 55 15.39 -0.33 -12.59
N LEU A 56 14.30 -0.06 -13.28
CA LEU A 56 13.22 -1.02 -13.48
C LEU A 56 13.39 -1.70 -14.83
N GLN A 57 13.72 -2.98 -14.80
CA GLN A 57 13.74 -3.83 -15.98
C GLN A 57 12.33 -4.38 -16.21
N ILE A 58 11.73 -3.98 -17.31
CA ILE A 58 10.35 -4.30 -17.66
C ILE A 58 10.36 -5.34 -18.76
N ASP A 59 9.86 -6.53 -18.44
CA ASP A 59 9.69 -7.62 -19.39
C ASP A 59 8.25 -7.65 -19.89
N LEU A 60 8.09 -7.75 -21.22
CA LEU A 60 6.79 -7.97 -21.84
C LEU A 60 6.68 -9.41 -22.33
N ASN A 61 5.68 -10.14 -21.85
CA ASN A 61 5.40 -11.47 -22.35
C ASN A 61 4.68 -11.39 -23.70
N LYS A 62 5.46 -11.39 -24.78
CA LYS A 62 4.97 -11.32 -26.16
C LYS A 62 3.95 -12.43 -26.46
N ASN A 63 4.14 -13.65 -25.94
CA ASN A 63 3.22 -14.76 -26.18
C ASN A 63 1.83 -14.47 -25.59
N VAL A 64 1.78 -13.89 -24.39
CA VAL A 64 0.51 -13.49 -23.75
C VAL A 64 -0.14 -12.33 -24.50
N ILE A 65 0.63 -11.34 -24.98
CA ILE A 65 0.12 -10.25 -25.82
C ILE A 65 -0.54 -10.80 -27.09
N LEU A 66 0.16 -11.71 -27.79
CA LEU A 66 -0.32 -12.37 -29.00
C LEU A 66 -1.63 -13.13 -28.73
N GLU A 67 -1.72 -13.84 -27.60
CA GLU A 67 -2.95 -14.53 -27.20
C GLU A 67 -4.12 -13.56 -26.98
N LYS A 68 -3.89 -12.48 -26.21
CA LYS A 68 -4.92 -11.49 -25.88
C LYS A 68 -5.39 -10.71 -27.10
N ALA A 69 -4.48 -10.40 -28.02
CA ALA A 69 -4.82 -9.82 -29.31
C ALA A 69 -5.79 -10.74 -30.07
N ARG A 70 -5.49 -12.04 -30.15
CA ARG A 70 -6.27 -12.99 -30.92
C ARG A 70 -7.66 -13.26 -30.36
N GLN A 71 -7.81 -13.43 -29.04
CA GLN A 71 -9.11 -13.66 -28.39
C GLN A 71 -10.16 -12.60 -28.78
N ASN A 72 -9.70 -11.43 -29.25
CA ASN A 72 -10.53 -10.30 -29.60
C ASN A 72 -10.56 -9.98 -31.11
N THR A 73 -9.95 -10.81 -31.97
CA THR A 73 -9.96 -10.70 -33.44
C THR A 73 -10.65 -11.89 -34.11
N ASN A 74 -11.46 -11.66 -35.16
CA ASN A 74 -12.39 -12.65 -35.71
C ASN A 74 -11.83 -13.51 -36.89
N GLY A 75 -10.53 -13.71 -37.05
CA GLY A 75 -9.98 -14.35 -38.27
C GLY A 75 -8.76 -15.25 -38.13
N VAL A 76 -8.25 -15.50 -36.92
CA VAL A 76 -7.19 -16.50 -36.70
C VAL A 76 -7.81 -17.82 -36.27
N SER A 77 -7.46 -18.90 -36.98
CA SER A 77 -7.88 -20.26 -36.62
C SER A 77 -7.56 -20.57 -35.16
N THR A 78 -8.53 -21.10 -34.42
CA THR A 78 -8.35 -21.62 -33.05
C THR A 78 -7.23 -22.65 -32.96
N SER A 79 -7.04 -23.44 -34.03
CA SER A 79 -6.00 -24.47 -34.10
C SER A 79 -4.56 -23.92 -34.05
N ILE A 80 -4.30 -22.73 -34.62
CA ILE A 80 -2.96 -22.12 -34.59
C ILE A 80 -2.57 -21.78 -33.15
N VAL A 81 -3.49 -21.25 -32.35
CA VAL A 81 -3.18 -20.85 -30.97
C VAL A 81 -3.18 -21.98 -29.98
N GLU A 82 -4.02 -22.99 -30.17
CA GLU A 82 -3.90 -24.22 -29.39
C GLU A 82 -2.52 -24.84 -29.59
N LYS A 83 -2.00 -24.85 -30.82
CA LYS A 83 -0.64 -25.29 -31.12
C LYS A 83 0.45 -24.39 -30.54
N ILE A 84 0.33 -23.06 -30.64
CA ILE A 84 1.28 -22.13 -29.99
C ILE A 84 1.32 -22.37 -28.47
N LYS A 85 0.16 -22.50 -27.82
CA LYS A 85 0.07 -22.78 -26.37
C LYS A 85 0.72 -24.12 -26.02
N PHE A 86 0.41 -25.14 -26.81
CA PHE A 86 0.96 -26.47 -26.65
C PHE A 86 2.49 -26.45 -26.73
N PHE A 87 3.06 -25.89 -27.81
CA PHE A 87 4.51 -25.83 -27.98
C PHE A 87 5.20 -24.93 -26.96
N THR A 88 4.61 -23.76 -26.63
CA THR A 88 5.14 -22.86 -25.59
C THR A 88 5.23 -23.59 -24.25
N LYS A 89 4.13 -24.23 -23.82
CA LYS A 89 4.07 -24.97 -22.54
C LYS A 89 5.09 -26.10 -22.49
N ILE A 90 5.25 -26.85 -23.57
CA ILE A 90 6.25 -27.93 -23.64
C ILE A 90 7.67 -27.37 -23.54
N LEU A 91 7.98 -26.30 -24.27
CA LEU A 91 9.33 -25.71 -24.26
C LEU A 91 9.67 -25.05 -22.92
N GLU A 92 8.70 -24.41 -22.26
CA GLU A 92 8.85 -23.91 -20.89
C GLU A 92 9.02 -25.03 -19.87
N SER A 93 8.23 -26.11 -20.00
CA SER A 93 8.37 -27.30 -19.14
C SER A 93 9.76 -27.91 -19.30
N ARG A 94 10.27 -28.02 -20.53
CA ARG A 94 11.65 -28.45 -20.81
C ARG A 94 12.66 -27.53 -20.14
N LYS A 95 12.50 -26.21 -20.26
CA LYS A 95 13.40 -25.23 -19.64
C LYS A 95 13.43 -25.38 -18.11
N SER A 96 12.27 -25.59 -17.49
CA SER A 96 12.16 -25.88 -16.06
C SER A 96 12.88 -27.17 -15.68
N LEU A 97 12.65 -28.26 -16.42
CA LEU A 97 13.32 -29.54 -16.20
C LEU A 97 14.84 -29.44 -16.35
N LEU A 98 15.33 -28.68 -17.34
CA LEU A 98 16.77 -28.43 -17.50
C LEU A 98 17.37 -27.64 -16.32
N LYS A 99 16.60 -26.69 -15.75
CA LYS A 99 17.01 -25.98 -14.53
C LYS A 99 17.08 -26.93 -13.33
N SER A 100 16.06 -27.77 -13.15
CA SER A 100 16.05 -28.80 -12.11
C SER A 100 17.18 -29.80 -12.29
N PHE A 101 17.44 -30.24 -13.53
CA PHE A 101 18.56 -31.13 -13.86
C PHE A 101 19.90 -30.50 -13.45
N ASN A 102 20.15 -29.24 -13.83
CA ASN A 102 21.38 -28.55 -13.47
C ASN A 102 21.51 -28.35 -11.94
N ALA A 103 20.41 -28.06 -11.24
CA ALA A 103 20.40 -27.93 -9.79
C ALA A 103 20.73 -29.26 -9.10
N THR A 104 20.05 -30.34 -9.49
CA THR A 104 20.29 -31.69 -8.97
C THR A 104 21.70 -32.18 -9.29
N LEU A 105 22.21 -31.91 -10.50
CA LEU A 105 23.58 -32.22 -10.88
C LEU A 105 24.59 -31.45 -10.04
N SER A 106 24.35 -30.15 -9.79
CA SER A 106 25.23 -29.31 -8.97
C SER A 106 25.20 -29.68 -7.49
N ALA A 107 24.10 -30.28 -7.02
CA ALA A 107 23.97 -30.81 -5.67
C ALA A 107 24.71 -32.15 -5.47
N TYR A 108 25.28 -32.73 -6.52
CA TYR A 108 26.05 -33.97 -6.40
C TYR A 108 27.36 -33.73 -5.64
N ASN A 109 27.49 -34.29 -4.44
CA ASN A 109 28.69 -34.20 -3.62
C ASN A 109 29.31 -35.58 -3.38
N TYR A 110 30.37 -35.90 -4.13
CA TYR A 110 31.03 -37.21 -4.06
C TYR A 110 31.51 -37.58 -2.65
N ASN A 111 32.09 -36.62 -1.91
CA ASN A 111 32.62 -36.89 -0.57
C ASN A 111 31.50 -37.22 0.41
N GLU A 112 30.39 -36.48 0.33
CA GLU A 112 29.21 -36.71 1.17
C GLU A 112 28.51 -38.04 0.86
N PHE A 113 28.47 -38.46 -0.41
CA PHE A 113 27.94 -39.77 -0.79
C PHE A 113 28.87 -40.93 -0.41
N LYS A 114 30.19 -40.71 -0.44
CA LYS A 114 31.18 -41.71 -0.03
C LYS A 114 31.13 -41.97 1.47
N GLU A 115 30.83 -40.95 2.27
CA GLU A 115 30.73 -41.04 3.74
C GLU A 115 29.35 -41.52 4.22
N ASP A 116 28.32 -41.47 3.36
CA ASP A 116 26.99 -42.03 3.64
C ASP A 116 26.97 -43.56 3.56
N THR A 117 27.27 -44.22 4.68
CA THR A 117 27.24 -45.69 4.82
C THR A 117 25.87 -46.32 4.58
N SER A 118 24.78 -45.55 4.66
CA SER A 118 23.42 -46.02 4.36
C SER A 118 23.07 -45.97 2.87
N ASN A 119 23.86 -45.22 2.08
CA ASN A 119 23.65 -44.95 0.66
C ASN A 119 22.28 -44.29 0.36
N GLU A 120 21.59 -43.74 1.36
CA GLU A 120 20.26 -43.15 1.19
C GLU A 120 20.30 -41.82 0.43
N LYS A 121 21.31 -40.99 0.67
CA LYS A 121 21.47 -39.70 -0.06
C LYS A 121 21.71 -39.93 -1.55
N ASN A 122 22.50 -40.96 -1.89
CA ASN A 122 22.77 -41.32 -3.28
C ASN A 122 21.52 -41.91 -3.96
N LYS A 123 20.74 -42.74 -3.24
CA LYS A 123 19.43 -43.23 -3.73
C LYS A 123 18.44 -42.10 -3.94
N GLU A 124 18.40 -41.11 -3.05
CA GLU A 124 17.53 -39.93 -3.16
C GLU A 124 17.92 -39.09 -4.38
N TRP A 125 19.20 -38.75 -4.53
CA TRP A 125 19.73 -38.06 -5.71
C TRP A 125 19.40 -38.81 -7.00
N ALA A 126 19.62 -40.13 -7.03
CA ALA A 126 19.32 -40.97 -8.18
C ALA A 126 17.82 -41.04 -8.50
N ARG A 127 16.94 -41.04 -7.48
CA ARG A 127 15.48 -40.96 -7.68
C ARG A 127 15.07 -39.63 -8.30
N GLU A 128 15.59 -38.50 -7.80
CA GLU A 128 15.30 -37.18 -8.34
C GLU A 128 15.78 -37.06 -9.80
N MET A 129 17.01 -37.52 -10.10
CA MET A 129 17.51 -37.56 -11.49
C MET A 129 16.65 -38.47 -12.39
N SER A 130 16.23 -39.64 -11.90
CA SER A 130 15.39 -40.57 -12.64
C SER A 130 13.97 -40.02 -12.87
N LYS A 131 13.45 -39.21 -11.94
CA LYS A 131 12.18 -38.51 -12.11
C LYS A 131 12.30 -37.45 -13.20
N ILE A 132 13.32 -36.59 -13.13
CA ILE A 132 13.58 -35.57 -14.16
C ILE A 132 13.75 -36.21 -15.54
N ALA A 133 14.49 -37.33 -15.64
CA ALA A 133 14.67 -38.05 -16.89
C ALA A 133 13.35 -38.61 -17.46
N ARG A 134 12.46 -39.14 -16.61
CA ARG A 134 11.12 -39.58 -17.02
C ARG A 134 10.27 -38.42 -17.51
N ASP A 135 10.24 -37.31 -16.78
CA ASP A 135 9.48 -36.13 -17.17
C ASP A 135 9.92 -35.58 -18.54
N VAL A 136 11.23 -35.67 -18.87
CA VAL A 136 11.75 -35.30 -20.20
C VAL A 136 11.30 -36.25 -21.31
N ILE A 137 11.18 -37.56 -21.01
CA ILE A 137 10.68 -38.56 -21.95
C ILE A 137 9.18 -38.35 -22.18
N ASP A 138 8.41 -38.13 -21.12
CA ASP A 138 6.96 -37.89 -21.20
C ASP A 138 6.66 -36.66 -22.07
N LEU A 139 7.41 -35.56 -21.91
CA LEU A 139 7.29 -34.38 -22.79
C LEU A 139 7.61 -34.70 -24.26
N ALA A 140 8.57 -35.59 -24.50
CA ALA A 140 8.93 -35.99 -25.85
C ALA A 140 7.86 -36.87 -26.49
N ASP A 141 7.26 -37.78 -25.74
CA ASP A 141 6.17 -38.62 -26.24
C ASP A 141 4.94 -37.78 -26.61
N ILE A 142 4.61 -36.76 -25.81
CA ILE A 142 3.58 -35.76 -26.15
C ILE A 142 3.90 -35.06 -27.49
N LEU A 143 5.16 -34.71 -27.76
CA LEU A 143 5.56 -34.12 -29.04
C LEU A 143 5.43 -35.08 -30.24
N LYS A 144 5.57 -36.40 -30.02
CA LYS A 144 5.38 -37.40 -31.08
C LYS A 144 3.93 -37.50 -31.52
N GLU A 145 3.00 -37.43 -30.56
CA GLU A 145 1.57 -37.51 -30.81
C GLU A 145 1.07 -36.36 -31.70
N GLU A 146 1.71 -35.19 -31.65
CA GLU A 146 1.37 -34.04 -32.49
C GLU A 146 1.98 -34.04 -33.91
N ASN A 147 2.52 -35.18 -34.37
CA ASN A 147 3.02 -35.36 -35.74
C ASN A 147 4.01 -34.28 -36.23
N VAL A 148 4.82 -33.72 -35.33
CA VAL A 148 5.88 -32.79 -35.73
C VAL A 148 6.89 -33.56 -36.58
N ASN A 149 7.27 -33.04 -37.75
CA ASN A 149 8.10 -33.77 -38.71
C ASN A 149 9.55 -33.88 -38.22
N PHE A 150 9.90 -34.99 -37.55
CA PHE A 150 11.24 -35.22 -37.03
C PHE A 150 12.10 -35.97 -38.06
N GLN A 151 13.22 -35.38 -38.47
CA GLN A 151 14.18 -36.08 -39.33
C GLN A 151 14.88 -37.26 -38.61
N ARG A 152 14.95 -37.23 -37.26
CA ARG A 152 15.59 -38.25 -36.41
C ARG A 152 14.96 -38.29 -35.00
N TYR A 153 14.77 -39.49 -34.44
CA TYR A 153 14.23 -39.72 -33.08
C TYR A 153 15.23 -39.45 -31.95
N ARG A 154 15.92 -38.31 -31.94
CA ARG A 154 16.65 -37.86 -30.74
C ARG A 154 15.91 -36.68 -30.10
N LEU A 155 15.86 -36.67 -28.77
CA LEU A 155 15.16 -35.64 -27.97
C LEU A 155 15.52 -34.22 -28.41
N GLU A 156 16.79 -33.95 -28.69
CA GLU A 156 17.27 -32.65 -29.17
C GLU A 156 16.57 -32.20 -30.46
N TYR A 157 16.46 -33.09 -31.46
CA TYR A 157 15.78 -32.80 -32.73
C TYR A 157 14.28 -32.59 -32.54
N MET A 158 13.67 -33.23 -31.54
CA MET A 158 12.25 -33.09 -31.27
C MET A 158 11.92 -31.71 -30.72
N TYR A 159 12.71 -31.22 -29.77
CA TYR A 159 12.53 -29.88 -29.23
C TYR A 159 12.94 -28.79 -30.22
N ASP A 160 13.95 -29.02 -31.06
CA ASP A 160 14.31 -28.10 -32.16
C ASP A 160 13.16 -28.00 -33.19
N ALA A 161 12.55 -29.12 -33.56
CA ALA A 161 11.39 -29.13 -34.46
C ALA A 161 10.17 -28.44 -33.81
N ALA A 162 9.92 -28.65 -32.52
CA ALA A 162 8.87 -27.95 -31.77
C ALA A 162 9.10 -26.43 -31.74
N GLN A 163 10.34 -25.98 -31.55
CA GLN A 163 10.70 -24.56 -31.61
C GLN A 163 10.47 -23.99 -33.01
N LYS A 164 10.89 -24.71 -34.06
CA LYS A 164 10.68 -24.29 -35.46
C LYS A 164 9.20 -24.17 -35.82
N GLU A 165 8.37 -25.13 -35.40
CA GLU A 165 6.93 -25.07 -35.63
C GLU A 165 6.29 -23.93 -34.82
N LEU A 166 6.71 -23.71 -33.58
CA LEU A 166 6.29 -22.55 -32.78
C LEU A 166 6.64 -21.24 -33.49
N ASP A 167 7.88 -21.08 -33.97
CA ASP A 167 8.34 -19.88 -34.66
C ASP A 167 7.53 -19.63 -35.95
N LYS A 168 7.21 -20.69 -36.69
CA LYS A 168 6.35 -20.62 -37.88
C LYS A 168 4.94 -20.16 -37.53
N LEU A 169 4.31 -20.76 -36.52
CA LEU A 169 2.95 -20.39 -36.08
C LEU A 169 2.89 -18.96 -35.54
N ILE A 170 3.92 -18.52 -34.81
CA ILE A 170 4.06 -17.12 -34.37
C ILE A 170 4.13 -16.20 -35.57
N LYS A 171 4.92 -16.54 -36.60
CA LYS A 171 5.04 -15.74 -37.82
C LYS A 171 3.71 -15.64 -38.57
N GLU A 172 2.97 -16.75 -38.73
CA GLU A 172 1.63 -16.73 -39.33
C GLU A 172 0.67 -15.81 -38.57
N LEU A 173 0.75 -15.80 -37.23
CA LEU A 173 -0.04 -14.93 -36.37
C LEU A 173 0.35 -13.45 -36.50
N GLU A 174 1.65 -13.15 -36.58
CA GLU A 174 2.17 -11.80 -36.81
C GLU A 174 1.73 -11.25 -38.17
N GLU A 175 1.82 -12.06 -39.23
CA GLU A 175 1.37 -11.67 -40.58
C GLU A 175 -0.13 -11.39 -40.63
N TYR A 176 -0.94 -12.18 -39.89
CA TYR A 176 -2.37 -11.90 -39.74
C TYR A 176 -2.61 -10.59 -38.99
N ALA A 177 -1.92 -10.38 -37.87
CA ALA A 177 -2.07 -9.17 -37.06
C ALA A 177 -1.70 -7.90 -37.84
N ASP A 178 -0.64 -7.96 -38.65
CA ASP A 178 -0.23 -6.87 -39.54
C ASP A 178 -1.35 -6.54 -40.56
N LYS A 179 -2.00 -7.56 -41.15
CA LYS A 179 -3.15 -7.37 -42.07
C LYS A 179 -4.33 -6.68 -41.39
N GLU A 180 -4.65 -7.10 -40.16
CA GLU A 180 -5.74 -6.50 -39.36
C GLU A 180 -5.37 -5.12 -38.77
N GLY A 181 -4.12 -4.70 -38.92
CA GLY A 181 -3.61 -3.46 -38.34
C GLY A 181 -3.64 -3.47 -36.82
N VAL A 182 -3.28 -4.61 -36.22
CA VAL A 182 -3.09 -4.74 -34.78
C VAL A 182 -1.77 -4.08 -34.40
N TYR A 183 -1.79 -3.24 -33.38
CA TYR A 183 -0.60 -2.59 -32.85
C TYR A 183 -0.63 -2.53 -31.33
N VAL A 184 0.55 -2.40 -30.74
CA VAL A 184 0.76 -2.28 -29.30
C VAL A 184 1.33 -0.91 -28.97
N GLN A 185 0.79 -0.30 -27.93
CA GLN A 185 1.35 0.89 -27.32
C GLN A 185 1.67 0.57 -25.87
N PHE A 186 2.84 1.02 -25.43
CA PHE A 186 3.29 0.87 -24.05
C PHE A 186 3.88 2.19 -23.59
N GLY A 187 3.46 2.64 -22.41
CA GLY A 187 3.83 3.94 -21.87
C GLY A 187 4.00 3.87 -20.36
N ALA A 188 4.79 4.79 -19.83
CA ALA A 188 4.97 5.00 -18.41
C ALA A 188 4.70 6.46 -18.03
N TRP A 189 4.20 6.67 -16.81
CA TRP A 189 3.97 7.99 -16.24
C TRP A 189 4.47 8.04 -14.80
N LEU A 190 5.13 9.13 -14.44
CA LEU A 190 5.39 9.51 -13.06
C LEU A 190 4.13 10.17 -12.50
N SER A 191 3.59 9.65 -11.41
CA SER A 191 2.51 10.28 -10.64
C SER A 191 3.08 10.89 -9.37
N ASN A 192 2.98 12.21 -9.26
CA ASN A 192 3.43 13.00 -8.12
C ASN A 192 2.28 13.94 -7.71
N ASN A 193 1.77 13.78 -6.48
CA ASN A 193 0.70 14.61 -5.91
C ASN A 193 -0.50 14.82 -6.85
N GLY A 194 -0.93 13.77 -7.55
CA GLY A 194 -2.07 13.79 -8.49
C GLY A 194 -1.74 14.34 -9.88
N GLN A 195 -0.55 14.92 -10.10
CA GLN A 195 -0.06 15.27 -11.43
C GLN A 195 0.61 14.05 -12.06
N THR A 196 0.40 13.87 -13.37
CA THR A 196 1.00 12.78 -14.13
C THR A 196 1.86 13.30 -15.26
N GLU A 197 3.08 12.79 -15.37
CA GLU A 197 4.03 13.16 -16.41
C GLU A 197 4.49 11.93 -17.18
N SER A 198 4.42 11.96 -18.51
CA SER A 198 4.93 10.85 -19.34
C SER A 198 6.44 10.69 -19.20
N LEU A 199 6.86 9.43 -19.14
CA LEU A 199 8.25 9.00 -19.01
C LEU A 199 8.73 8.35 -20.31
N HIS A 200 10.03 8.45 -20.56
CA HIS A 200 10.68 7.78 -21.67
C HIS A 200 10.86 6.29 -21.37
N LEU A 201 10.42 5.44 -22.29
CA LEU A 201 10.67 4.01 -22.34
C LEU A 201 11.43 3.66 -23.63
N PRO A 202 12.72 3.28 -23.53
CA PRO A 202 13.52 2.91 -24.69
C PRO A 202 12.84 1.84 -25.54
N GLY A 203 12.75 2.09 -26.85
CA GLY A 203 12.11 1.18 -27.82
C GLY A 203 10.59 1.32 -27.94
N PHE A 204 9.92 2.07 -27.06
CA PHE A 204 8.47 2.25 -27.06
C PHE A 204 8.02 3.68 -27.37
N ASP A 205 8.92 4.66 -27.29
CA ASP A 205 8.60 6.05 -27.60
C ASP A 205 9.81 6.88 -28.06
N SER A 206 9.52 8.13 -28.43
CA SER A 206 10.47 9.19 -28.77
C SER A 206 10.44 10.35 -27.76
N ILE A 207 9.99 10.09 -26.53
CA ILE A 207 9.98 11.07 -25.43
C ILE A 207 11.43 11.28 -25.00
N ALA A 208 11.83 12.53 -24.79
CA ALA A 208 13.18 12.81 -24.28
C ALA A 208 13.25 12.41 -22.78
N PRO A 209 14.33 11.75 -22.33
CA PRO A 209 14.59 11.55 -20.92
C PRO A 209 14.55 12.88 -20.15
N LYS A 210 14.09 12.84 -18.90
CA LYS A 210 14.09 14.02 -18.04
C LYS A 210 15.49 14.26 -17.51
N LYS A 211 15.70 15.46 -16.94
CA LYS A 211 16.98 15.77 -16.26
C LYS A 211 17.24 14.72 -15.17
N PRO A 212 18.44 14.13 -15.13
CA PRO A 212 18.84 13.24 -14.05
C PRO A 212 18.61 13.88 -12.69
N TYR A 213 17.91 13.17 -11.82
CA TYR A 213 17.69 13.57 -10.44
C TYR A 213 17.79 12.34 -9.55
N GLU A 214 18.72 12.38 -8.61
CA GLU A 214 18.91 11.34 -7.61
C GLU A 214 18.36 11.82 -6.27
N VAL A 215 17.51 11.00 -5.66
CA VAL A 215 17.01 11.29 -4.31
C VAL A 215 18.15 11.05 -3.32
N GLN A 216 18.52 12.09 -2.59
CA GLN A 216 19.57 11.99 -1.58
C GLN A 216 19.19 10.97 -0.49
N ARG A 217 20.14 10.08 -0.19
CA ARG A 217 20.03 9.08 0.89
C ARG A 217 20.78 9.46 2.14
N TRP A 218 21.74 10.37 2.06
CA TRP A 218 22.60 10.76 3.17
C TRP A 218 22.38 12.24 3.45
N GLN A 219 21.17 12.56 3.91
CA GLN A 219 20.80 13.93 4.22
C GLN A 219 21.17 14.26 5.66
N ILE A 220 22.45 14.63 5.84
CA ILE A 220 23.03 14.94 7.16
C ILE A 220 22.81 16.40 7.55
N LEU A 221 22.67 17.28 6.57
CA LEU A 221 22.42 18.70 6.79
C LEU A 221 20.91 18.98 6.68
N PRO A 222 20.35 19.86 7.53
CA PRO A 222 18.98 20.35 7.37
C PRO A 222 18.78 21.00 6.00
N THR A 223 17.61 20.83 5.38
CA THR A 223 17.23 21.65 4.22
C THR A 223 16.91 23.09 4.64
N GLU A 224 16.88 24.02 3.69
CA GLU A 224 16.37 25.38 3.95
C GLU A 224 14.93 25.40 4.49
N GLU A 225 14.08 24.47 4.04
CA GLU A 225 12.72 24.30 4.56
C GLU A 225 12.75 23.86 6.03
N GLN A 226 13.61 22.88 6.37
CA GLN A 226 13.77 22.40 7.74
C GLN A 226 14.37 23.45 8.66
N LEU A 227 15.29 24.30 8.17
CA LEU A 227 15.83 25.41 8.95
C LEU A 227 14.74 26.44 9.28
N LYS A 228 13.89 26.78 8.31
CA LYS A 228 12.74 27.68 8.54
C LYS A 228 11.75 27.08 9.54
N GLU A 229 11.39 25.81 9.37
CA GLU A 229 10.53 25.07 10.31
C GLU A 229 11.14 25.06 11.72
N PHE A 230 12.45 24.81 11.84
CA PHE A 230 13.14 24.84 13.12
C PHE A 230 13.10 26.22 13.79
N GLU A 231 13.29 27.30 13.03
CA GLU A 231 13.15 28.67 13.54
C GLU A 231 11.71 28.98 14.01
N GLU A 232 10.70 28.53 13.26
CA GLU A 232 9.29 28.66 13.63
C GLU A 232 8.98 27.89 14.93
N PHE A 233 9.48 26.65 15.05
CA PHE A 233 9.31 25.87 16.28
C PHE A 233 10.06 26.46 17.46
N SER A 234 11.24 27.02 17.26
CA SER A 234 11.95 27.74 18.31
C SER A 234 11.09 28.86 18.88
N LYS A 235 10.46 29.69 18.03
CA LYS A 235 9.51 30.73 18.47
C LYS A 235 8.29 30.15 19.19
N LEU A 236 7.67 29.12 18.62
CA LEU A 236 6.49 28.48 19.21
C LEU A 236 6.78 27.86 20.58
N THR A 237 7.96 27.28 20.77
CA THR A 237 8.40 26.73 22.06
C THR A 237 8.67 27.83 23.08
N GLN A 238 9.24 28.97 22.67
CA GLN A 238 9.40 30.14 23.53
C GLN A 238 8.05 30.71 24.00
N GLU A 239 7.06 30.81 23.10
CA GLU A 239 5.72 31.30 23.42
C GLU A 239 4.90 30.35 24.31
N ASN A 240 5.21 29.04 24.29
CA ASN A 240 4.45 28.00 25.01
C ASN A 240 5.23 27.32 26.14
N LYS A 241 6.35 27.91 26.60
CA LYS A 241 7.22 27.36 27.67
C LYS A 241 6.44 26.90 28.92
N THR A 242 5.30 27.51 29.22
CA THR A 242 4.45 27.20 30.39
C THR A 242 3.13 26.49 30.07
N SER A 243 2.78 26.28 28.79
CA SER A 243 1.44 25.87 28.36
C SER A 243 1.29 24.38 28.01
N GLY A 244 2.39 23.61 27.95
CA GLY A 244 2.40 22.14 27.79
C GLY A 244 1.37 21.59 26.77
N LEU A 245 0.74 20.46 27.15
CA LEU A 245 -0.21 19.58 26.42
C LEU A 245 -1.43 20.23 25.72
N THR A 246 -1.53 21.56 25.59
CA THR A 246 -2.71 22.27 25.07
C THR A 246 -3.10 21.84 23.66
N ALA A 247 -2.14 21.57 22.77
CA ALA A 247 -2.42 21.03 21.43
C ALA A 247 -3.02 19.61 21.46
N LEU A 248 -2.50 18.73 22.31
CA LEU A 248 -3.03 17.37 22.54
C LEU A 248 -4.42 17.40 23.19
N LYS A 249 -4.64 18.32 24.13
CA LYS A 249 -5.94 18.58 24.74
C LYS A 249 -6.96 19.05 23.70
N ASN A 250 -6.56 19.90 22.75
CA ASN A 250 -7.44 20.33 21.66
C ASN A 250 -7.85 19.17 20.73
N ILE A 251 -6.92 18.24 20.42
CA ILE A 251 -7.24 17.05 19.62
C ILE A 251 -8.23 16.14 20.37
N VAL A 252 -7.99 15.86 21.65
CA VAL A 252 -8.90 15.05 22.49
C VAL A 252 -10.25 15.75 22.65
N TYR A 253 -10.26 17.07 22.85
CA TYR A 253 -11.49 17.86 22.96
C TYR A 253 -12.32 17.80 21.68
N ASN A 254 -11.69 17.89 20.51
CA ASN A 254 -12.37 17.75 19.23
C ASN A 254 -12.94 16.35 19.07
N GLN A 255 -12.17 15.29 19.36
CA GLN A 255 -12.64 13.91 19.31
C GLN A 255 -13.82 13.67 20.25
N LEU A 256 -13.74 14.18 21.47
CA LEU A 256 -14.81 14.09 22.45
C LEU A 256 -16.07 14.84 22.00
N THR A 257 -15.91 16.02 21.39
CA THR A 257 -17.01 16.77 20.78
C THR A 257 -17.64 15.99 19.63
N TYR A 258 -16.84 15.30 18.82
CA TYR A 258 -17.33 14.44 17.73
C TYR A 258 -18.11 13.24 18.26
N LEU A 259 -17.56 12.49 19.23
CA LEU A 259 -18.23 11.34 19.84
C LEU A 259 -19.52 11.72 20.56
N LYS A 260 -19.58 12.91 21.18
CA LYS A 260 -20.81 13.42 21.81
C LYS A 260 -21.88 13.83 20.80
N LYS A 261 -21.50 14.34 19.62
CA LYS A 261 -22.45 14.66 18.55
C LYS A 261 -23.14 13.43 17.96
N ILE A 262 -22.54 12.23 18.10
CA ILE A 262 -23.14 10.95 17.70
C ILE A 262 -24.45 10.71 18.47
N PHE A 263 -24.51 11.14 19.72
CA PHE A 263 -25.69 11.06 20.57
C PHE A 263 -26.43 12.39 20.58
N SER A 264 -27.20 12.64 19.54
CA SER A 264 -28.26 13.63 19.62
C SER A 264 -29.48 13.00 20.27
N ASN A 265 -30.17 13.75 21.13
CA ASN A 265 -31.51 13.39 21.64
C ASN A 265 -32.48 13.06 20.48
N GLU A 266 -32.17 13.51 19.26
CA GLU A 266 -32.94 13.27 18.04
C GLU A 266 -32.97 11.79 17.61
N LEU A 267 -31.87 11.04 17.72
CA LEU A 267 -31.86 9.61 17.35
C LEU A 267 -32.74 8.78 18.27
N GLU A 268 -32.65 9.01 19.57
CA GLU A 268 -33.48 8.32 20.57
C GLU A 268 -34.97 8.64 20.36
N MET A 269 -35.31 9.91 20.11
CA MET A 269 -36.69 10.30 19.78
C MET A 269 -37.20 9.61 18.52
N LEU A 270 -36.41 9.54 17.45
CA LEU A 270 -36.81 8.88 16.20
C LEU A 270 -37.02 7.38 16.40
N VAL A 271 -36.15 6.70 17.15
CA VAL A 271 -36.30 5.26 17.45
C VAL A 271 -37.55 5.01 18.29
N ASN A 272 -37.82 5.83 19.30
CA ASN A 272 -39.01 5.68 20.11
C ASN A 272 -40.29 5.93 19.29
N GLN A 273 -40.29 6.96 18.43
CA GLN A 273 -41.41 7.25 17.52
C GLN A 273 -41.68 6.09 16.56
N ILE A 274 -40.63 5.51 15.94
CA ILE A 274 -40.77 4.35 15.04
C ILE A 274 -41.35 3.15 15.79
N ASN A 275 -40.91 2.92 17.03
CA ASN A 275 -41.43 1.83 17.86
C ASN A 275 -42.93 2.00 18.19
N GLU A 276 -43.36 3.22 18.47
CA GLU A 276 -44.77 3.55 18.71
C GLU A 276 -45.60 3.40 17.43
N ASP A 277 -45.12 3.96 16.32
CA ASP A 277 -45.78 3.90 15.01
C ASP A 277 -45.93 2.45 14.52
N LEU A 278 -44.92 1.59 14.71
CA LEU A 278 -44.97 0.18 14.34
C LEU A 278 -45.97 -0.62 15.18
N ARG A 279 -46.17 -0.26 16.45
CA ARG A 279 -47.16 -0.91 17.33
C ARG A 279 -48.60 -0.54 16.97
N ALA A 280 -48.80 0.60 16.32
CA ALA A 280 -50.10 1.06 15.86
C ALA A 280 -50.54 0.40 14.54
N LEU A 281 -49.64 -0.33 13.86
CA LEU A 281 -49.95 -1.02 12.62
C LEU A 281 -50.80 -2.28 12.83
N PRO A 282 -51.71 -2.61 11.90
CA PRO A 282 -52.46 -3.86 11.94
C PRO A 282 -51.52 -5.07 11.78
N VAL A 283 -51.83 -6.15 12.51
CA VAL A 283 -51.01 -7.37 12.51
C VAL A 283 -51.11 -8.07 11.16
N ALA A 284 -50.04 -7.96 10.36
CA ALA A 284 -49.84 -8.67 9.09
C ALA A 284 -48.44 -9.32 9.08
N THR A 285 -48.24 -10.36 8.28
CA THR A 285 -46.97 -11.10 8.21
C THR A 285 -45.79 -10.19 7.82
N GLU A 286 -46.02 -9.28 6.88
CA GLU A 286 -45.06 -8.29 6.40
C GLU A 286 -44.71 -7.28 7.50
N VAL A 287 -45.71 -6.86 8.29
CA VAL A 287 -45.54 -5.96 9.44
C VAL A 287 -44.76 -6.65 10.56
N ASN A 288 -45.00 -7.93 10.82
CA ASN A 288 -44.26 -8.71 11.82
C ASN A 288 -42.77 -8.82 11.47
N GLN A 289 -42.42 -9.01 10.19
CA GLN A 289 -41.03 -9.04 9.77
C GLN A 289 -40.35 -7.67 9.95
N ILE A 290 -41.07 -6.57 9.67
CA ILE A 290 -40.56 -5.21 9.91
C ILE A 290 -40.33 -4.96 11.40
N ILE A 291 -41.23 -5.43 12.26
CA ILE A 291 -41.05 -5.34 13.73
C ILE A 291 -39.82 -6.11 14.19
N VAL A 292 -39.58 -7.32 13.66
CA VAL A 292 -38.38 -8.12 13.97
C VAL A 292 -37.11 -7.39 13.52
N ASP A 293 -37.10 -6.88 12.29
CA ASP A 293 -35.95 -6.15 11.75
C ASP A 293 -35.68 -4.86 12.53
N PHE A 294 -36.74 -4.15 12.93
CA PHE A 294 -36.64 -2.94 13.74
C PHE A 294 -36.13 -3.24 15.15
N THR A 295 -36.60 -4.34 15.77
CA THR A 295 -36.11 -4.78 17.08
C THR A 295 -34.63 -5.16 17.00
N SER A 296 -34.21 -5.84 15.93
CA SER A 296 -32.79 -6.14 15.70
C SER A 296 -31.96 -4.87 15.45
N PHE A 297 -32.48 -3.90 14.70
CA PHE A 297 -31.83 -2.61 14.50
C PHE A 297 -31.68 -1.85 15.83
N LYS A 298 -32.74 -1.78 16.64
CA LYS A 298 -32.75 -1.11 17.94
C LYS A 298 -31.72 -1.74 18.89
N SER A 299 -31.68 -3.07 18.97
CA SER A 299 -30.69 -3.78 19.79
C SER A 299 -29.24 -3.50 19.35
N ASP A 300 -28.97 -3.55 18.05
CA ASP A 300 -27.64 -3.19 17.52
C ASP A 300 -27.29 -1.73 17.81
N LEU A 301 -28.27 -0.82 17.72
CA LEU A 301 -28.08 0.59 18.03
C LEU A 301 -27.72 0.77 19.51
N GLU A 302 -28.45 0.14 20.44
CA GLU A 302 -28.18 0.20 21.89
C GLU A 302 -26.79 -0.33 22.24
N VAL A 303 -26.34 -1.41 21.60
CA VAL A 303 -24.96 -1.93 21.76
C VAL A 303 -23.95 -0.91 21.27
N PHE A 304 -24.15 -0.37 20.08
CA PHE A 304 -23.29 0.66 19.53
C PHE A 304 -23.27 1.92 20.42
N GLU A 305 -24.42 2.30 21.00
CA GLU A 305 -24.50 3.44 21.91
C GLU A 305 -23.63 3.24 23.15
N LYS A 306 -23.70 2.03 23.72
CA LYS A 306 -22.90 1.68 24.89
C LYS A 306 -21.40 1.78 24.57
N GLU A 307 -20.98 1.27 23.42
CA GLU A 307 -19.57 1.27 23.01
C GLU A 307 -19.01 2.68 22.78
N ILE A 308 -19.81 3.62 22.26
CA ILE A 308 -19.38 5.02 22.12
C ILE A 308 -19.40 5.73 23.48
N LYS A 309 -20.36 5.45 24.38
CA LYS A 309 -20.36 5.99 25.75
C LYS A 309 -19.11 5.58 26.53
N GLU A 310 -18.68 4.33 26.39
CA GLU A 310 -17.42 3.83 26.98
C GLU A 310 -16.20 4.60 26.45
N ARG A 311 -16.20 4.95 25.16
CA ARG A 311 -15.12 5.76 24.54
C ARG A 311 -15.14 7.21 24.98
N VAL A 312 -16.31 7.84 25.06
CA VAL A 312 -16.45 9.18 25.65
C VAL A 312 -15.89 9.19 27.07
N THR A 313 -16.26 8.19 27.87
CA THR A 313 -15.77 8.02 29.24
C THR A 313 -14.24 7.83 29.27
N TYR A 314 -13.65 7.12 28.30
CA TYR A 314 -12.20 7.01 28.18
C TYR A 314 -11.53 8.38 27.99
N TYR A 315 -12.03 9.21 27.08
CA TYR A 315 -11.44 10.53 26.84
C TYR A 315 -11.71 11.54 27.97
N GLU A 316 -12.87 11.47 28.63
CA GLU A 316 -13.18 12.32 29.80
C GLU A 316 -12.27 12.04 30.99
N ASN A 317 -11.88 10.78 31.18
CA ASN A 317 -10.99 10.36 32.26
C ASN A 317 -9.51 10.39 31.87
N LEU A 318 -9.18 10.89 30.67
CA LEU A 318 -7.82 10.86 30.17
C LEU A 318 -6.94 11.89 30.89
N THR A 319 -6.04 11.41 31.74
CA THR A 319 -5.01 12.25 32.37
C THR A 319 -3.68 12.07 31.65
N PHE A 320 -3.11 13.13 31.10
CA PHE A 320 -1.82 13.09 30.39
C PHE A 320 -0.64 13.13 31.38
N ASN A 321 -0.39 12.03 32.10
CA ASN A 321 0.65 11.96 33.13
C ASN A 321 1.88 11.11 32.71
N ASN A 322 1.85 10.44 31.55
CA ASN A 322 3.02 9.74 30.98
C ASN A 322 2.89 9.48 29.47
N GLN A 323 4.01 9.04 28.88
CA GLN A 323 4.22 8.76 27.46
C GLN A 323 3.28 7.72 26.84
N SER A 324 2.89 6.69 27.60
CA SER A 324 2.06 5.60 27.06
C SER A 324 0.66 6.08 26.66
N ILE A 325 0.19 7.15 27.27
CA ILE A 325 -1.14 7.72 27.04
C ILE A 325 -1.24 8.34 25.65
N VAL A 326 -0.20 8.97 25.11
CA VAL A 326 -0.26 9.57 23.77
C VAL A 326 -0.43 8.50 22.69
N PHE A 327 0.34 7.41 22.77
CA PHE A 327 0.21 6.27 21.87
C PHE A 327 -1.14 5.55 22.05
N GLN A 328 -1.61 5.41 23.28
CA GLN A 328 -2.93 4.85 23.57
C GLN A 328 -4.05 5.71 22.98
N VAL A 329 -3.96 7.05 23.09
CA VAL A 329 -4.94 7.98 22.52
C VAL A 329 -4.98 7.85 21.00
N ILE A 330 -3.83 7.86 20.32
CA ILE A 330 -3.80 7.73 18.85
C ILE A 330 -4.35 6.37 18.40
N SER A 331 -3.95 5.29 19.08
CA SER A 331 -4.46 3.94 18.82
C SER A 331 -5.97 3.85 19.07
N GLN A 332 -6.45 4.48 20.15
CA GLN A 332 -7.87 4.52 20.49
C GLN A 332 -8.67 5.31 19.46
N ILE A 333 -8.19 6.47 19.01
CA ILE A 333 -8.83 7.25 17.93
C ILE A 333 -9.00 6.39 16.68
N LYS A 334 -7.96 5.64 16.29
CA LYS A 334 -8.06 4.70 15.17
C LYS A 334 -9.12 3.62 15.41
N ASN A 335 -9.11 2.99 16.58
CA ASN A 335 -10.09 1.97 16.93
C ASN A 335 -11.52 2.52 16.96
N ASP A 336 -11.69 3.79 17.32
CA ASP A 336 -12.98 4.47 17.31
C ASP A 336 -13.47 4.69 15.88
N ILE A 337 -12.58 5.10 14.97
CA ILE A 337 -12.88 5.24 13.54
C ILE A 337 -13.28 3.88 12.95
N ASP A 338 -12.51 2.83 13.25
CA ASP A 338 -12.78 1.47 12.76
C ASP A 338 -14.14 0.95 13.28
N LEU A 339 -14.49 1.25 14.53
CA LEU A 339 -15.79 0.90 15.09
C LEU A 339 -16.92 1.65 14.38
N ILE A 340 -16.79 2.98 14.26
CA ILE A 340 -17.81 3.84 13.62
C ILE A 340 -18.02 3.41 12.17
N ASP A 341 -16.96 2.97 11.47
CA ASP A 341 -17.07 2.48 10.10
C ASP A 341 -17.89 1.22 10.03
N LYS A 342 -17.47 0.22 10.81
CA LYS A 342 -18.03 -1.11 10.72
C LYS A 342 -19.47 -1.16 11.24
N GLU A 343 -19.68 -0.71 12.47
CA GLU A 343 -20.98 -0.81 13.13
C GLU A 343 -21.92 0.32 12.67
N GLY A 344 -21.39 1.53 12.39
CA GLY A 344 -22.19 2.61 11.79
C GLY A 344 -22.74 2.23 10.41
N LYS A 345 -21.90 1.74 9.49
CA LYS A 345 -22.40 1.28 8.17
C LYS A 345 -23.40 0.13 8.29
N LYS A 346 -23.21 -0.78 9.25
CA LYS A 346 -24.17 -1.86 9.52
C LYS A 346 -25.54 -1.31 9.93
N LEU A 347 -25.57 -0.30 10.81
CA LEU A 347 -26.80 0.40 11.21
C LEU A 347 -27.45 1.15 10.04
N LEU A 348 -26.65 1.79 9.18
CA LEU A 348 -27.15 2.46 7.98
C LEU A 348 -27.78 1.48 6.98
N ILE A 349 -27.15 0.31 6.76
CA ILE A 349 -27.70 -0.73 5.90
C ILE A 349 -29.04 -1.23 6.45
N LYS A 350 -29.11 -1.48 7.77
CA LYS A 350 -30.34 -1.91 8.43
C LYS A 350 -31.46 -0.86 8.36
N SER A 351 -31.16 0.41 8.63
CA SER A 351 -32.14 1.50 8.53
C SER A 351 -32.61 1.75 7.09
N THR A 352 -31.72 1.61 6.09
CA THR A 352 -32.08 1.69 4.67
C THR A 352 -32.98 0.53 4.24
N SER A 353 -32.70 -0.68 4.74
CA SER A 353 -33.56 -1.85 4.53
C SER A 353 -34.93 -1.65 5.16
N LEU A 354 -34.99 -1.16 6.40
CA LEU A 354 -36.24 -0.81 7.09
C LEU A 354 -37.04 0.24 6.31
N TYR A 355 -36.41 1.32 5.85
CA TYR A 355 -37.04 2.34 5.02
C TYR A 355 -37.67 1.72 3.76
N THR A 356 -36.91 0.88 3.05
CA THR A 356 -37.36 0.25 1.81
C THR A 356 -38.57 -0.66 2.05
N LYS A 357 -38.56 -1.43 3.14
CA LYS A 357 -39.66 -2.33 3.51
C LYS A 357 -40.91 -1.57 3.93
N ILE A 358 -40.76 -0.50 4.71
CA ILE A 358 -41.87 0.35 5.17
C ILE A 358 -42.50 1.11 4.00
N LYS A 359 -41.67 1.65 3.09
CA LYS A 359 -42.15 2.27 1.85
C LYS A 359 -42.97 1.30 0.99
N ALA A 360 -42.57 0.03 0.94
CA ALA A 360 -43.27 -1.00 0.17
C ALA A 360 -44.65 -1.37 0.73
N LEU A 361 -44.96 -1.07 2.01
CA LEU A 361 -46.29 -1.29 2.58
C LEU A 361 -47.36 -0.38 1.96
N GLY A 362 -46.97 0.84 1.55
CA GLY A 362 -47.90 1.89 1.15
C GLY A 362 -48.80 2.38 2.31
N SER A 363 -49.30 3.60 2.24
CA SER A 363 -50.30 4.16 3.18
C SER A 363 -49.83 4.55 4.59
N HIS A 364 -48.51 4.65 4.85
CA HIS A 364 -47.94 5.03 6.16
C HIS A 364 -46.91 6.16 6.06
N GLU A 365 -47.30 7.30 5.49
CA GLU A 365 -46.40 8.44 5.20
C GLU A 365 -45.64 8.98 6.43
N ASN A 366 -46.27 8.99 7.61
CA ASN A 366 -45.61 9.44 8.84
C ASN A 366 -44.48 8.50 9.28
N LEU A 367 -44.74 7.19 9.30
CA LEU A 367 -43.73 6.18 9.64
C LEU A 367 -42.61 6.17 8.58
N GLU A 368 -42.95 6.27 7.29
CA GLU A 368 -41.97 6.42 6.22
C GLU A 368 -41.08 7.65 6.45
N SER A 369 -41.67 8.80 6.77
CA SER A 369 -40.94 10.04 7.04
C SER A 369 -40.00 9.90 8.24
N THR A 370 -40.46 9.31 9.34
CA THR A 370 -39.66 9.11 10.55
C THR A 370 -38.49 8.16 10.31
N VAL A 371 -38.70 7.06 9.58
CA VAL A 371 -37.63 6.11 9.25
C VAL A 371 -36.66 6.70 8.24
N ASN A 372 -37.15 7.52 7.30
CA ASN A 372 -36.28 8.25 6.39
C ASN A 372 -35.40 9.27 7.14
N LYS A 373 -35.95 10.00 8.11
CA LYS A 373 -35.17 10.92 8.98
C LYS A 373 -34.12 10.17 9.80
N LEU A 374 -34.47 9.00 10.36
CA LEU A 374 -33.50 8.14 11.04
C LEU A 374 -32.35 7.74 10.11
N LYS A 375 -32.69 7.25 8.91
CA LYS A 375 -31.71 6.86 7.88
C LYS A 375 -30.83 8.04 7.47
N ASP A 376 -31.42 9.19 7.21
CA ASP A 376 -30.71 10.41 6.79
C ASP A 376 -29.82 10.96 7.92
N ASN A 377 -30.26 10.88 9.19
CA ASN A 377 -29.45 11.25 10.35
C ASN A 377 -28.25 10.30 10.53
N LEU A 378 -28.45 8.98 10.35
CA LEU A 378 -27.34 8.01 10.36
C LEU A 378 -26.36 8.22 9.19
N ASP A 379 -26.87 8.45 7.98
CA ASP A 379 -26.04 8.73 6.79
C ASP A 379 -25.26 10.05 6.96
N SER A 380 -25.92 11.10 7.44
CA SER A 380 -25.30 12.39 7.75
C SER A 380 -24.20 12.23 8.81
N TRP A 381 -24.47 11.46 9.87
CA TRP A 381 -23.49 11.19 10.92
C TRP A 381 -22.28 10.39 10.40
N ILE A 382 -22.52 9.30 9.66
CA ILE A 382 -21.45 8.50 9.03
C ILE A 382 -20.66 9.38 8.07
N ARG A 383 -21.34 10.19 7.25
CA ARG A 383 -20.66 11.17 6.38
C ARG A 383 -19.88 12.20 7.19
N ILE A 384 -20.33 12.70 8.33
CA ILE A 384 -19.53 13.61 9.16
C ILE A 384 -18.32 12.88 9.76
N ALA A 385 -18.46 11.60 10.11
CA ALA A 385 -17.36 10.76 10.58
C ALA A 385 -16.34 10.45 9.46
N PHE A 386 -16.79 10.24 8.21
CA PHE A 386 -15.97 9.76 7.09
C PHE A 386 -15.61 10.80 6.03
N ASN A 387 -16.42 11.86 5.83
CA ASN A 387 -16.08 13.05 5.05
C ASN A 387 -15.28 14.07 5.88
N ASN A 388 -14.96 13.76 7.13
CA ASN A 388 -13.90 14.49 7.80
C ASN A 388 -12.63 14.28 6.98
N GLU A 389 -12.00 15.37 6.54
CA GLU A 389 -10.72 15.35 5.81
C GLU A 389 -9.69 14.43 6.49
N ILE A 390 -9.84 14.20 7.78
CA ILE A 390 -9.09 13.25 8.60
C ILE A 390 -9.23 11.80 8.12
N VAL A 391 -10.42 11.26 7.86
CA VAL A 391 -10.56 9.84 7.44
C VAL A 391 -10.21 9.64 5.97
N GLY A 392 -10.55 10.61 5.12
CA GLY A 392 -10.04 10.67 3.75
C GLY A 392 -8.51 10.71 3.73
N ALA A 393 -7.90 11.59 4.51
CA ALA A 393 -6.45 11.69 4.66
C ALA A 393 -5.83 10.45 5.33
N ILE A 394 -6.52 9.80 6.27
CA ILE A 394 -6.06 8.53 6.86
C ILE A 394 -6.10 7.41 5.81
N ASN A 395 -7.14 7.30 5.00
CA ASN A 395 -7.18 6.30 3.92
C ASN A 395 -6.16 6.61 2.82
N GLU A 396 -5.99 7.88 2.45
CA GLU A 396 -4.89 8.30 1.57
C GLU A 396 -3.52 8.05 2.20
N LEU A 397 -3.36 8.19 3.52
CA LEU A 397 -2.13 7.85 4.24
C LEU A 397 -1.89 6.34 4.26
N LEU A 398 -2.92 5.51 4.50
CA LEU A 398 -2.83 4.05 4.62
C LEU A 398 -2.60 3.37 3.27
N SER A 399 -3.33 3.82 2.24
CA SER A 399 -3.45 3.12 0.96
C SER A 399 -2.97 3.95 -0.24
N GLY A 400 -2.88 5.27 -0.10
CA GLY A 400 -2.61 6.19 -1.21
C GLY A 400 -3.83 6.42 -2.11
N THR A 401 -3.85 7.57 -2.79
CA THR A 401 -4.87 7.90 -3.79
C THR A 401 -4.69 7.05 -5.05
N PRO A 402 -5.62 6.18 -5.46
CA PRO A 402 -5.43 5.32 -6.64
C PRO A 402 -5.23 6.14 -7.93
N ILE A 403 -4.41 5.64 -8.86
CA ILE A 403 -4.23 6.29 -10.16
C ILE A 403 -5.41 5.96 -11.07
N ASP A 404 -6.06 6.99 -11.61
CA ASP A 404 -7.06 6.80 -12.67
C ASP A 404 -6.37 6.60 -14.03
N PHE A 405 -6.19 5.34 -14.41
CA PHE A 405 -5.59 4.95 -15.70
C PHE A 405 -6.43 5.35 -16.92
N SER A 406 -7.70 5.73 -16.75
CA SER A 406 -8.52 6.24 -17.84
C SER A 406 -8.09 7.64 -18.28
N LEU A 407 -7.50 8.42 -17.36
CA LEU A 407 -6.96 9.76 -17.62
C LEU A 407 -5.58 9.70 -18.29
N LEU A 408 -4.86 8.59 -18.16
CA LEU A 408 -3.56 8.38 -18.80
C LEU A 408 -3.74 8.12 -20.31
N LYS A 409 -3.39 9.11 -21.12
CA LYS A 409 -3.47 9.04 -22.59
C LYS A 409 -2.07 8.93 -23.19
N PHE A 410 -1.90 8.00 -24.13
CA PHE A 410 -0.67 7.94 -24.92
C PHE A 410 -0.52 9.22 -25.74
N SER A 411 0.68 9.80 -25.71
CA SER A 411 1.02 10.91 -26.60
C SER A 411 1.29 10.40 -28.01
N ASN A 412 1.38 11.33 -28.98
CA ASN A 412 1.82 11.02 -30.34
C ASN A 412 3.28 10.56 -30.43
N LYS A 413 4.07 10.68 -29.34
CA LYS A 413 5.46 10.23 -29.28
C LYS A 413 5.58 8.75 -28.91
N VAL A 414 4.53 8.15 -28.36
CA VAL A 414 4.48 6.71 -28.05
C VAL A 414 4.24 5.95 -29.35
N PHE A 415 5.12 5.01 -29.65
CA PHE A 415 5.07 4.24 -30.88
C PHE A 415 3.87 3.30 -30.90
N LYS A 416 3.33 3.10 -32.11
CA LYS A 416 2.36 2.04 -32.41
C LYS A 416 3.14 0.89 -33.03
N LEU A 417 3.62 -0.01 -32.19
CA LEU A 417 4.48 -1.11 -32.61
C LEU A 417 3.64 -2.25 -33.17
N SER A 418 4.10 -2.86 -34.26
CA SER A 418 3.55 -4.14 -34.71
C SER A 418 3.93 -5.24 -33.72
N LEU A 419 3.27 -6.40 -33.76
CA LEU A 419 3.58 -7.51 -32.85
C LEU A 419 5.02 -8.03 -33.01
N LYS A 420 5.61 -7.92 -34.20
CA LYS A 420 7.01 -8.30 -34.46
C LYS A 420 8.03 -7.32 -33.87
N ASP A 421 7.68 -6.03 -33.79
CA ASP A 421 8.60 -4.95 -33.41
C ASP A 421 8.64 -4.69 -31.90
N ILE A 422 7.83 -5.41 -31.10
CA ILE A 422 7.79 -5.23 -29.64
C ILE A 422 9.12 -5.67 -29.02
N PRO A 423 9.86 -4.76 -28.36
CA PRO A 423 11.01 -5.14 -27.54
C PRO A 423 10.61 -6.15 -26.46
N LYS A 424 11.38 -7.22 -26.29
CA LYS A 424 11.14 -8.21 -25.21
C LYS A 424 11.27 -7.59 -23.82
N GLN A 425 12.14 -6.58 -23.72
CA GLN A 425 12.54 -5.97 -22.46
C GLN A 425 12.90 -4.50 -22.69
N THR A 426 12.67 -3.66 -21.69
CA THR A 426 13.14 -2.27 -21.66
C THR A 426 13.53 -1.88 -20.24
N ASP A 427 14.51 -0.99 -20.10
CA ASP A 427 14.97 -0.48 -18.82
C ASP A 427 14.41 0.93 -18.61
N LEU A 428 13.77 1.16 -17.47
CA LEU A 428 13.37 2.48 -16.98
C LEU A 428 14.29 2.88 -15.83
N ASP A 429 15.25 3.75 -16.10
CA ASP A 429 16.16 4.29 -15.09
C ASP A 429 15.44 5.35 -14.24
N LEU A 430 15.28 5.05 -12.94
CA LEU A 430 14.64 5.95 -12.00
C LEU A 430 15.50 7.15 -11.60
N ILE A 431 16.58 7.48 -12.27
CA ILE A 431 17.23 8.79 -12.14
C ILE A 431 16.81 9.72 -13.29
N THR A 432 16.52 9.15 -14.46
CA THR A 432 16.22 9.91 -15.69
C THR A 432 14.73 10.28 -15.85
N THR A 433 13.95 10.03 -14.81
CA THR A 433 12.49 10.19 -14.78
C THR A 433 12.06 11.51 -14.12
N GLY A 434 13.00 12.35 -13.69
CA GLY A 434 12.75 13.68 -13.11
C GLY A 434 12.68 13.71 -11.59
N LYS A 435 12.27 14.87 -11.04
CA LYS A 435 12.21 15.13 -9.60
C LYS A 435 11.16 14.23 -8.94
N ARG A 436 11.57 13.58 -7.86
CA ARG A 436 10.76 12.60 -7.12
C ARG A 436 10.87 12.74 -5.63
N LYS A 437 9.86 12.24 -4.94
CA LYS A 437 9.79 12.12 -3.48
C LYS A 437 9.33 10.72 -3.09
N SER A 438 9.68 10.33 -1.86
CA SER A 438 9.20 9.08 -1.27
C SER A 438 7.66 9.05 -1.31
N GLY A 439 7.07 7.97 -1.82
CA GLY A 439 5.62 7.83 -2.00
C GLY A 439 5.09 8.14 -3.41
N ASP A 440 5.91 8.72 -4.29
CA ASP A 440 5.60 8.88 -5.72
C ASP A 440 5.44 7.52 -6.41
N ARG A 441 4.82 7.50 -7.59
CA ARG A 441 4.49 6.25 -8.29
C ARG A 441 4.81 6.28 -9.75
N ILE A 442 4.97 5.09 -10.31
CA ILE A 442 5.07 4.88 -11.75
C ILE A 442 3.86 4.07 -12.18
N ALA A 443 3.11 4.63 -13.12
CA ALA A 443 2.04 3.95 -13.81
C ALA A 443 2.55 3.43 -15.15
N PHE A 444 2.35 2.14 -15.40
CA PHE A 444 2.56 1.49 -16.69
C PHE A 444 1.22 1.17 -17.31
N LYS A 445 1.06 1.51 -18.59
CA LYS A 445 -0.13 1.20 -19.37
C LYS A 445 0.28 0.55 -20.67
N LEU A 446 -0.23 -0.64 -20.90
CA LEU A 446 -0.12 -1.36 -22.16
C LEU A 446 -1.51 -1.45 -22.79
N GLU A 447 -1.61 -1.12 -24.08
CA GLU A 447 -2.81 -1.35 -24.85
C GLU A 447 -2.48 -2.07 -26.15
N VAL A 448 -3.28 -3.09 -26.45
CA VAL A 448 -3.30 -3.76 -27.74
C VAL A 448 -4.54 -3.28 -28.47
N ASN A 449 -4.33 -2.64 -29.62
CA ASN A 449 -5.39 -2.02 -30.39
C ASN A 449 -5.46 -2.63 -31.79
N SER A 450 -6.65 -2.62 -32.36
CA SER A 450 -6.87 -2.78 -33.80
C SER A 450 -7.25 -1.43 -34.40
N LYS A 451 -7.39 -1.34 -35.73
CA LYS A 451 -7.89 -0.13 -36.39
C LYS A 451 -9.25 0.36 -35.86
N LYS A 452 -10.07 -0.52 -35.27
CA LYS A 452 -11.48 -0.23 -34.94
C LYS A 452 -11.81 -0.27 -33.46
N LYS A 453 -11.00 -0.94 -32.63
CA LYS A 453 -11.28 -1.14 -31.20
C LYS A 453 -10.03 -1.48 -30.40
N LEU A 454 -10.08 -1.14 -29.11
CA LEU A 454 -9.21 -1.70 -28.08
C LEU A 454 -9.46 -3.21 -27.95
N LEU A 455 -8.42 -4.01 -28.06
CA LEU A 455 -8.47 -5.46 -27.92
C LEU A 455 -8.15 -5.90 -26.50
N TYR A 456 -7.17 -5.24 -25.88
CA TYR A 456 -6.69 -5.58 -24.55
C TYR A 456 -5.99 -4.39 -23.91
N SER A 457 -6.11 -4.26 -22.59
CA SER A 457 -5.33 -3.30 -21.81
C SER A 457 -4.85 -3.95 -20.51
N GLU A 458 -3.60 -3.66 -20.15
CA GLU A 458 -3.03 -3.99 -18.84
C GLU A 458 -2.51 -2.71 -18.21
N ASN A 459 -2.92 -2.48 -16.97
CA ASN A 459 -2.48 -1.35 -16.15
C ASN A 459 -1.71 -1.89 -14.96
N ARG A 460 -0.62 -1.21 -14.62
CA ARG A 460 0.21 -1.60 -13.50
C ARG A 460 0.77 -0.37 -12.80
N GLU A 461 0.76 -0.39 -11.48
CA GLU A 461 1.40 0.65 -10.67
C GLU A 461 2.54 0.09 -9.83
N VAL A 462 3.54 0.93 -9.59
CA VAL A 462 4.68 0.66 -8.72
C VAL A 462 4.97 1.90 -7.88
N TYR A 463 5.10 1.73 -6.57
CA TYR A 463 5.41 2.80 -5.62
C TYR A 463 6.93 2.93 -5.44
N MET A 464 7.42 4.16 -5.35
CA MET A 464 8.82 4.47 -5.09
C MET A 464 9.01 4.93 -3.65
N TYR A 465 9.88 4.24 -2.91
CA TYR A 465 10.28 4.64 -1.56
C TYR A 465 11.81 4.57 -1.41
N LYS A 466 12.36 5.21 -0.38
CA LYS A 466 13.73 4.93 0.06
C LYS A 466 13.71 3.60 0.80
N VAL A 467 14.08 2.53 0.12
CA VAL A 467 14.02 1.17 0.67
C VAL A 467 15.38 0.75 1.21
N LEU A 468 16.45 1.14 0.51
CA LEU A 468 17.82 0.87 0.90
C LEU A 468 18.25 1.72 2.10
N PRO A 469 19.37 1.38 2.77
CA PRO A 469 19.87 2.14 3.92
C PRO A 469 20.02 3.64 3.61
N HIS A 470 19.51 4.48 4.50
CA HIS A 470 19.48 5.93 4.33
C HIS A 470 19.38 6.69 5.66
N LEU A 471 19.84 7.93 5.67
CA LEU A 471 19.69 8.92 6.73
C LEU A 471 18.68 10.00 6.33
N GLU A 472 17.81 10.34 7.28
CA GLU A 472 16.84 11.43 7.17
C GLU A 472 16.99 12.39 8.34
N GLY A 473 17.08 13.68 8.01
CA GLY A 473 16.92 14.76 8.98
C GLY A 473 15.45 14.98 9.29
N SER A 474 15.12 15.21 10.56
CA SER A 474 13.78 15.57 11.03
C SER A 474 13.86 16.71 12.03
N VAL A 475 12.98 17.71 11.89
CA VAL A 475 12.86 18.85 12.81
C VAL A 475 11.49 18.83 13.48
N GLY A 476 11.39 19.39 14.68
CA GLY A 476 10.10 19.50 15.37
C GLY A 476 10.25 19.99 16.79
N VAL A 477 9.29 19.62 17.63
CA VAL A 477 9.26 19.95 19.05
C VAL A 477 9.33 18.68 19.90
N ILE A 478 10.21 18.67 20.88
CA ILE A 478 10.21 17.69 21.96
C ILE A 478 9.52 18.23 23.21
N PHE A 479 9.05 17.29 24.00
CA PHE A 479 8.61 17.45 25.38
C PHE A 479 9.59 16.63 26.23
N ALA A 480 10.53 17.33 26.84
CA ALA A 480 11.60 16.76 27.65
C ALA A 480 11.18 16.72 29.12
N ASP A 481 11.47 15.62 29.81
CA ASP A 481 11.29 15.44 31.24
C ASP A 481 12.67 15.15 31.86
N PRO A 482 13.25 16.13 32.58
CA PRO A 482 14.56 15.98 33.18
C PRO A 482 14.51 14.94 34.30
N LEU A 483 15.45 13.99 34.28
CA LEU A 483 15.56 12.99 35.34
C LEU A 483 16.25 13.54 36.60
N ALA A 484 16.79 14.75 36.51
CA ALA A 484 17.38 15.52 37.60
C ALA A 484 16.42 16.61 38.08
N ASN A 485 16.62 17.11 39.31
CA ASN A 485 15.86 18.24 39.83
C ASN A 485 16.23 19.51 39.07
N THR A 486 15.27 20.11 38.37
CA THR A 486 15.43 21.36 37.61
C THR A 486 14.52 22.46 38.16
N GLU A 487 14.73 23.72 37.75
CA GLU A 487 13.88 24.84 38.18
C GLU A 487 12.49 24.82 37.52
N VAL A 488 12.33 24.00 36.47
CA VAL A 488 11.07 23.84 35.73
C VAL A 488 10.04 23.10 36.58
N LYS A 489 8.93 23.78 36.89
CA LYS A 489 7.82 23.25 37.71
C LYS A 489 6.86 22.32 36.96
N THR A 490 6.92 22.29 35.63
CA THR A 490 6.07 21.44 34.78
C THR A 490 6.78 20.12 34.48
N GLN A 491 6.03 19.00 34.47
CA GLN A 491 6.59 17.67 34.17
C GLN A 491 7.27 17.59 32.80
N PHE A 492 6.87 18.42 31.84
CA PHE A 492 7.45 18.44 30.50
C PHE A 492 7.82 19.85 30.09
N GLN A 493 9.04 20.01 29.56
CA GLN A 493 9.51 21.21 28.92
C GLN A 493 9.53 21.05 27.40
N MET A 494 9.00 22.05 26.70
CA MET A 494 9.04 22.07 25.24
C MET A 494 10.38 22.63 24.73
N ALA A 495 10.99 21.96 23.75
CA ALA A 495 12.20 22.43 23.10
C ALA A 495 12.21 22.06 21.61
N PRO A 496 12.82 22.87 20.73
CA PRO A 496 12.98 22.49 19.34
C PRO A 496 14.05 21.40 19.23
N TYR A 497 13.92 20.54 18.22
CA TYR A 497 14.89 19.48 17.95
C TYR A 497 15.27 19.36 16.48
N TYR A 498 16.44 18.75 16.26
CA TYR A 498 16.90 18.21 15.00
C TYR A 498 17.41 16.78 15.21
N ASN A 499 16.86 15.82 14.47
CA ASN A 499 17.21 14.41 14.57
C ASN A 499 17.77 13.90 13.25
N LEU A 500 18.80 13.06 13.34
CA LEU A 500 19.37 12.31 12.23
C LEU A 500 18.99 10.84 12.38
N ILE A 501 18.03 10.39 11.57
CA ILE A 501 17.40 9.07 11.73
C ILE A 501 17.91 8.14 10.64
N PHE A 502 18.38 6.97 11.06
CA PHE A 502 18.85 5.93 10.16
C PHE A 502 17.79 4.85 9.96
N LYS A 503 17.56 4.48 8.70
CA LYS A 503 16.47 3.61 8.25
C LYS A 503 16.94 2.64 7.16
N GLY A 504 16.19 1.57 6.92
CA GLY A 504 16.37 0.69 5.75
C GLY A 504 17.40 -0.43 5.88
N ILE A 505 18.12 -0.57 7.01
CA ILE A 505 19.00 -1.72 7.26
C ILE A 505 18.21 -2.96 7.70
N TRP A 506 17.40 -2.84 8.75
CA TRP A 506 16.79 -4.00 9.41
C TRP A 506 15.41 -4.37 8.86
N ASP A 507 14.79 -3.47 8.11
CA ASP A 507 13.39 -3.54 7.68
C ASP A 507 13.20 -3.48 6.16
N GLN A 508 14.29 -3.60 5.40
CA GLN A 508 14.29 -3.55 3.93
C GLN A 508 13.22 -4.46 3.30
N LYS A 509 13.07 -5.70 3.78
CA LYS A 509 12.05 -6.64 3.27
C LYS A 509 10.63 -6.17 3.55
N ALA A 510 10.37 -5.59 4.71
CA ALA A 510 9.06 -5.06 5.07
C ALA A 510 8.70 -3.85 4.20
N ARG A 511 9.69 -2.94 3.99
CA ARG A 511 9.58 -1.79 3.07
C ARG A 511 9.23 -2.23 1.65
N ARG A 512 9.84 -3.29 1.11
CA ARG A 512 9.54 -3.76 -0.26
C ARG A 512 8.16 -4.38 -0.43
N LYS A 513 7.58 -4.93 0.65
CA LYS A 513 6.32 -5.68 0.58
C LYS A 513 5.08 -4.82 0.85
N SER A 514 5.22 -3.67 1.51
CA SER A 514 4.08 -2.92 2.02
C SER A 514 4.21 -1.41 1.80
N VAL A 515 3.26 -0.86 1.07
CA VAL A 515 3.07 0.59 0.93
C VAL A 515 2.77 1.20 2.30
N THR A 516 1.86 0.58 3.06
CA THR A 516 1.46 1.01 4.41
C THR A 516 2.64 1.04 5.37
N TYR A 517 3.58 0.11 5.23
CA TYR A 517 4.80 0.11 6.05
C TYR A 517 5.64 1.38 5.84
N ASN A 518 5.89 1.76 4.58
CA ASN A 518 6.69 2.95 4.28
C ASN A 518 5.95 4.26 4.56
N ARG A 519 4.61 4.27 4.52
CA ARG A 519 3.83 5.50 4.79
C ARG A 519 3.57 5.73 6.27
N ILE A 520 3.49 4.66 7.04
CA ILE A 520 3.06 4.72 8.44
C ILE A 520 4.18 4.23 9.32
N PHE A 521 4.45 2.94 9.37
CA PHE A 521 5.31 2.40 10.41
C PHE A 521 6.72 3.00 10.37
N ASP A 522 7.33 2.99 9.19
CA ASP A 522 8.58 3.66 8.81
C ASP A 522 9.46 4.08 9.99
N TRP A 523 9.90 3.08 10.76
CA TRP A 523 10.63 3.33 12.00
C TRP A 523 12.11 3.48 11.72
N GLY A 524 12.80 4.15 12.63
CA GLY A 524 14.24 4.35 12.54
C GLY A 524 14.87 4.56 13.90
N VAL A 525 16.20 4.53 13.92
CA VAL A 525 17.02 4.83 15.10
C VAL A 525 18.03 5.90 14.71
N GLY A 526 18.28 6.85 15.58
CA GLY A 526 19.04 8.04 15.21
C GLY A 526 19.74 8.73 16.35
N LEU A 527 20.40 9.82 15.97
CA LEU A 527 20.96 10.79 16.88
C LEU A 527 19.98 11.93 17.09
N HIS A 528 19.88 12.40 18.33
CA HIS A 528 19.03 13.49 18.74
C HIS A 528 19.87 14.72 19.07
N MET A 529 19.43 15.88 18.61
CA MET A 529 19.92 17.18 19.05
C MET A 529 18.72 18.05 19.40
N SER A 530 18.77 18.75 20.53
CA SER A 530 17.72 19.70 20.91
C SER A 530 18.27 20.90 21.64
N ALA A 531 17.43 21.92 21.78
CA ALA A 531 17.78 23.14 22.47
C ALA A 531 16.87 23.40 23.70
N PRO A 532 16.92 22.56 24.76
CA PRO A 532 16.16 22.76 25.99
C PRO A 532 16.64 23.98 26.79
N ASP A 533 15.91 24.37 27.83
CA ASP A 533 16.21 25.54 28.69
C ASP A 533 15.80 25.20 30.14
N PHE A 534 16.47 24.21 30.73
CA PHE A 534 16.01 23.57 31.97
C PHE A 534 16.14 24.46 33.22
N ASP A 535 16.88 25.57 33.13
CA ASP A 535 17.02 26.60 34.15
C ASP A 535 16.12 27.82 33.90
N ALA A 536 15.35 27.83 32.80
CA ALA A 536 14.37 28.86 32.46
C ALA A 536 14.96 30.28 32.38
N ASP A 537 16.21 30.38 31.93
CA ASP A 537 16.96 31.65 31.82
C ASP A 537 16.88 32.28 30.41
N ASP A 538 16.07 31.67 29.52
CA ASP A 538 15.90 32.02 28.11
C ASP A 538 17.15 31.77 27.22
N VAL A 539 18.16 31.07 27.72
CA VAL A 539 19.34 30.62 26.96
C VAL A 539 19.18 29.15 26.56
N PRO A 540 19.11 28.82 25.26
CA PRO A 540 19.00 27.42 24.85
C PRO A 540 20.28 26.64 25.18
N GLU A 541 20.13 25.59 25.98
CA GLU A 541 21.12 24.59 26.29
C GLU A 541 21.21 23.55 25.18
N LEU A 542 22.31 22.79 25.07
CA LEU A 542 22.46 21.78 24.03
C LEU A 542 22.14 20.40 24.61
N GLY A 543 21.10 19.75 24.08
CA GLY A 543 20.78 18.36 24.36
C GLY A 543 21.29 17.44 23.25
N VAL A 544 21.95 16.33 23.62
CA VAL A 544 22.37 15.27 22.66
C VAL A 544 21.99 13.88 23.13
N GLY A 545 21.57 13.01 22.22
CA GLY A 545 21.17 11.66 22.62
C GLY A 545 20.84 10.71 21.48
N VAL A 546 20.06 9.69 21.83
CA VAL A 546 19.57 8.66 20.91
C VAL A 546 18.05 8.76 20.79
N VAL A 547 17.55 8.56 19.57
CA VAL A 547 16.13 8.63 19.27
C VAL A 547 15.68 7.39 18.52
N VAL A 548 14.46 6.94 18.82
CA VAL A 548 13.69 6.02 18.00
C VAL A 548 12.54 6.80 17.38
N SER A 549 12.34 6.65 16.07
CA SER A 549 11.23 7.24 15.34
C SER A 549 10.21 6.20 14.93
N LEU A 550 8.94 6.59 14.92
CA LEU A 550 7.78 5.80 14.52
C LEU A 550 6.80 6.70 13.75
N LEU A 551 5.88 6.08 13.02
CA LEU A 551 4.81 6.81 12.33
C LEU A 551 5.40 7.82 11.31
N HIS A 552 6.31 7.39 10.43
CA HIS A 552 6.99 8.27 9.46
C HIS A 552 7.63 9.51 10.12
N ASP A 553 8.29 9.27 11.25
CA ASP A 553 8.92 10.26 12.12
C ASP A 553 7.99 11.27 12.78
N TYR A 554 6.67 11.11 12.68
CA TYR A 554 5.74 11.98 13.40
C TYR A 554 5.84 11.83 14.90
N VAL A 555 6.15 10.63 15.37
CA VAL A 555 6.35 10.36 16.79
C VAL A 555 7.74 9.83 17.03
N GLN A 556 8.46 10.50 17.92
CA GLN A 556 9.84 10.20 18.23
C GLN A 556 10.00 10.13 19.74
N SER A 557 10.87 9.26 20.22
CA SER A 557 11.14 9.14 21.66
C SER A 557 12.59 8.77 21.88
N GLY A 558 13.17 9.24 22.96
CA GLY A 558 14.57 8.99 23.22
C GLY A 558 15.02 9.38 24.62
N ILE A 559 16.31 9.19 24.82
CA ILE A 559 17.04 9.61 26.00
C ILE A 559 18.18 10.48 25.50
N ALA A 560 18.39 11.60 26.16
CA ALA A 560 19.43 12.55 25.85
C ALA A 560 20.02 13.13 27.13
N ILE A 561 21.14 13.82 26.98
CA ILE A 561 21.90 14.46 28.05
C ILE A 561 22.03 15.93 27.69
N ASN A 562 21.78 16.81 28.65
CA ASN A 562 22.17 18.20 28.55
C ASN A 562 23.70 18.28 28.63
N VAL A 563 24.34 18.77 27.57
CA VAL A 563 25.80 18.82 27.45
C VAL A 563 26.43 19.75 28.48
N PHE A 564 25.72 20.78 28.93
CA PHE A 564 26.24 21.78 29.87
C PHE A 564 26.13 21.33 31.33
N THR A 565 24.98 20.78 31.72
CA THR A 565 24.76 20.33 33.11
C THR A 565 25.16 18.86 33.33
N GLY A 566 25.20 18.06 32.26
CA GLY A 566 25.41 16.61 32.33
C GLY A 566 24.16 15.83 32.73
N ASP A 567 23.03 16.50 32.93
CA ASP A 567 21.79 15.87 33.40
C ASP A 567 21.10 15.09 32.28
N PRO A 568 20.73 13.82 32.54
CA PRO A 568 19.96 13.05 31.57
C PRO A 568 18.49 13.48 31.62
N TYR A 569 17.85 13.45 30.45
CA TYR A 569 16.41 13.61 30.31
C TYR A 569 15.88 12.60 29.30
N TRP A 570 14.64 12.20 29.49
CA TRP A 570 13.91 11.48 28.45
C TRP A 570 13.01 12.46 27.72
N PHE A 571 12.68 12.16 26.47
CA PHE A 571 11.80 13.02 25.69
C PHE A 571 10.86 12.22 24.79
N PHE A 572 9.73 12.83 24.45
CA PHE A 572 8.99 12.48 23.24
C PHE A 572 8.91 13.70 22.32
N GLY A 573 9.01 13.47 21.02
CA GLY A 573 9.01 14.49 19.98
C GLY A 573 7.89 14.30 18.99
N LEU A 574 7.35 15.43 18.53
CA LEU A 574 6.41 15.50 17.43
C LEU A 574 7.06 16.27 16.28
N LYS A 575 7.10 15.68 15.09
CA LYS A 575 7.45 16.40 13.86
C LYS A 575 6.30 17.32 13.51
N LEU A 576 6.58 18.62 13.39
CA LEU A 576 5.62 19.64 12.99
C LEU A 576 5.99 20.20 11.61
N PRO A 577 5.02 20.72 10.82
CA PRO A 577 3.60 20.53 11.04
C PRO A 577 3.29 19.02 10.98
N VAL A 578 2.52 18.53 11.96
CA VAL A 578 1.65 17.38 11.68
C VAL A 578 0.92 17.85 10.43
N PRO A 579 0.97 17.11 9.30
CA PRO A 579 0.48 17.56 8.01
C PRO A 579 -0.76 18.35 8.26
N SER A 580 -0.71 19.65 7.95
CA SER A 580 -1.77 20.57 8.31
C SER A 580 -3.03 20.02 7.66
N PHE A 581 -3.82 19.28 8.43
CA PHE A 581 -5.23 19.12 8.17
C PHE A 581 -5.68 20.55 8.18
N ASN A 582 -5.90 21.10 6.99
CA ASN A 582 -6.22 22.49 6.81
C ASN A 582 -7.67 22.60 7.30
N ILE A 583 -7.84 22.62 8.62
CA ILE A 583 -9.13 22.84 9.26
C ILE A 583 -9.50 24.24 8.82
N GLY A 584 -10.30 24.29 7.76
CA GLY A 584 -10.64 25.52 7.08
C GLY A 584 -11.01 26.58 8.11
N THR A 585 -10.40 27.75 7.94
CA THR A 585 -10.98 28.97 8.47
C THR A 585 -12.45 28.97 8.08
N VAL A 586 -13.31 28.85 9.08
CA VAL A 586 -14.73 29.15 8.90
C VAL A 586 -14.75 30.55 8.32
N ARG A 587 -15.14 30.68 7.05
CA ARG A 587 -15.52 31.98 6.51
C ARG A 587 -16.64 32.48 7.42
N SER A 588 -16.34 33.44 8.28
CA SER A 588 -17.37 34.25 8.90
C SER A 588 -18.09 34.93 7.74
N THR A 589 -19.27 34.42 7.38
CA THR A 589 -20.22 35.20 6.61
C THR A 589 -20.64 36.34 7.53
N ASN A 590 -19.98 37.49 7.38
CA ASN A 590 -20.54 38.75 7.83
C ASN A 590 -21.86 38.94 7.09
N ASN A 591 -22.95 38.94 7.85
CA ASN A 591 -24.05 39.88 7.72
C ASN A 591 -24.41 40.35 9.12
#